data_AF-A0A5B7BUS0-F1
#
_entry.id   AF-A0A5B7BUS0-F1
#
_cell.length_a   1.000
_cell.length_b   1.000
_cell.length_c   1.000
_cell.angle_alpha   90.00
_cell.angle_beta   90.00
_cell.angle_gamma   90.00
#
_symmetry.space_group_name_H-M   'P 1'
#
loop_
_entity.id
_entity.type
_entity.pdbx_description
1 polymer ?
#
loop_
_entity_poly.entity_id
_entity_poly.type
_entity_poly.pdbx_seq_one_letter_code
_entity_poly.pdbx_strand_id
1 'polypeptide(L)'
;QVPEIVLDKRSTAYNKGRVFIHGANEITANAYRKHFQTDLAGFLRSRSQEMKRGGSMFLVCLGRTSVDPTDQGGAGLLFGTHFQDAWDDLVQEGLITSEKRDNFNIPIYAPSLQDFKEVVEADGSFAINKLEVFRGGSPLVVNCPDDAAEVGRALANSCRAV
;
A
#
# COMPACT_ATOMS: atom_id res chain seq x y z
N GLN A 1 -8.60 5.12 1.79
CA GLN A 1 -8.36 5.95 3.01
C GLN A 1 -7.67 5.07 4.06
N VAL A 2 -7.40 5.53 5.29
CA VAL A 2 -6.92 4.62 6.36
C VAL A 2 -8.13 3.87 6.94
N PRO A 3 -8.09 2.53 7.12
CA PRO A 3 -9.18 1.81 7.76
C PRO A 3 -9.37 2.27 9.22
N GLU A 4 -10.57 2.72 9.59
CA GLU A 4 -10.83 3.29 10.92
C GLU A 4 -10.43 2.35 12.07
N ILE A 5 -10.62 1.04 11.89
CA ILE A 5 -10.29 0.01 12.89
C ILE A 5 -8.80 -0.06 13.24
N VAL A 6 -7.90 0.46 12.38
CA VAL A 6 -6.45 0.50 12.66
C VAL A 6 -6.04 1.73 13.46
N LEU A 7 -6.94 2.70 13.64
CA LEU A 7 -6.75 3.90 14.46
C LEU A 7 -7.35 3.78 15.86
N ASP A 8 -8.24 2.80 16.07
CA ASP A 8 -8.83 2.54 17.39
C ASP A 8 -7.81 1.82 18.28
N LYS A 9 -7.28 2.50 19.30
CA LYS A 9 -6.33 1.94 20.28
C LYS A 9 -6.84 0.71 21.04
N ARG A 10 -8.16 0.48 21.07
CA ARG A 10 -8.78 -0.69 21.72
C ARG A 10 -8.89 -1.87 20.77
N SER A 11 -8.75 -1.64 19.47
CA SER A 11 -8.78 -2.66 18.43
C SER A 11 -7.48 -3.45 18.40
N THR A 12 -7.58 -4.75 18.18
CA THR A 12 -6.42 -5.61 17.90
C THR A 12 -5.76 -5.30 16.55
N ALA A 13 -6.44 -4.55 15.68
CA ALA A 13 -5.91 -4.06 14.41
C ALA A 13 -5.10 -2.75 14.55
N TYR A 14 -5.04 -2.15 15.75
CA TYR A 14 -4.30 -0.90 15.97
C TYR A 14 -2.83 -1.07 15.57
N ASN A 15 -2.34 -0.22 14.67
CA ASN A 15 -1.00 -0.34 14.10
C ASN A 15 0.10 0.23 15.02
N LYS A 16 0.13 -0.26 16.25
CA LYS A 16 1.09 0.20 17.27
C LYS A 16 2.53 0.00 16.82
N GLY A 17 3.36 1.02 16.96
CA GLY A 17 4.79 0.90 16.67
C GLY A 17 5.17 1.09 15.21
N ARG A 18 4.22 1.39 14.32
CA ARG A 18 4.44 1.39 12.88
C ARG A 18 3.66 2.51 12.21
N VAL A 19 4.16 2.95 11.06
CA VAL A 19 3.50 3.96 10.21
C VAL A 19 2.95 3.37 8.91
N PHE A 20 3.24 2.09 8.64
CA PHE A 20 2.80 1.35 7.48
C PHE A 20 2.50 -0.10 7.85
N ILE A 21 1.75 -0.80 7.01
CA ILE A 21 1.32 -2.19 7.28
C ILE A 21 2.40 -3.25 7.01
N HIS A 22 3.52 -2.87 6.40
CA HIS A 22 4.61 -3.81 6.17
C HIS A 22 5.19 -4.30 7.50
N GLY A 23 5.19 -5.62 7.71
CA GLY A 23 5.56 -6.26 8.97
C GLY A 23 4.61 -6.02 10.14
N ALA A 24 3.41 -5.45 9.89
CA ALA A 24 2.36 -5.35 10.90
C ALA A 24 1.76 -6.73 11.22
N ASN A 25 0.88 -6.79 12.21
CA ASN A 25 0.17 -8.03 12.52
C ASN A 25 -0.88 -8.36 11.44
N GLU A 26 -1.28 -9.64 11.38
CA GLU A 26 -2.23 -10.14 10.38
C GLU A 26 -3.58 -9.41 10.43
N ILE A 27 -4.07 -9.03 11.62
CA ILE A 27 -5.36 -8.34 11.78
C ILE A 27 -5.31 -6.95 11.15
N THR A 28 -4.23 -6.20 11.37
CA THR A 28 -3.98 -4.89 10.75
C THR A 28 -3.86 -5.03 9.22
N ALA A 29 -3.09 -6.00 8.74
CA ALA A 29 -2.92 -6.23 7.31
C ALA A 29 -4.25 -6.62 6.62
N ASN A 30 -5.05 -7.47 7.26
CA ASN A 30 -6.38 -7.87 6.78
C ASN A 30 -7.39 -6.70 6.82
N ALA A 31 -7.30 -5.78 7.77
CA ALA A 31 -8.10 -4.56 7.76
C ALA A 31 -7.82 -3.70 6.53
N TYR A 32 -6.55 -3.56 6.12
CA TYR A 32 -6.20 -2.86 4.87
C TYR A 32 -6.65 -3.63 3.63
N ARG A 33 -6.47 -4.96 3.59
CA ARG A 33 -6.98 -5.80 2.49
C ARG A 33 -8.49 -5.61 2.30
N LYS A 34 -9.27 -5.68 3.39
CA LYS A 34 -10.73 -5.49 3.34
C LYS A 34 -11.12 -4.10 2.86
N HIS A 35 -10.39 -3.07 3.30
CA HIS A 35 -10.64 -1.70 2.85
C HIS A 35 -10.35 -1.55 1.35
N PHE A 36 -9.21 -2.06 0.87
CA PHE A 36 -8.89 -2.11 -0.56
C PHE A 36 -9.97 -2.82 -1.39
N GLN A 37 -10.42 -4.00 -0.94
CA GLN A 37 -11.46 -4.76 -1.64
C GLN A 37 -12.78 -3.99 -1.72
N THR A 38 -13.12 -3.26 -0.65
CA THR A 38 -14.31 -2.40 -0.59
C THR A 38 -14.20 -1.24 -1.58
N ASP A 39 -13.06 -0.55 -1.58
CA ASP A 39 -12.79 0.59 -2.47
C ASP A 39 -12.80 0.17 -3.94
N LEU A 40 -12.14 -0.96 -4.27
CA LEU A 40 -12.11 -1.51 -5.62
C LEU A 40 -13.50 -1.95 -6.08
N ALA A 41 -14.30 -2.61 -5.23
CA ALA A 41 -15.66 -2.99 -5.58
C ALA A 41 -16.53 -1.75 -5.87
N GLY A 42 -16.41 -0.69 -5.06
CA GLY A 42 -17.07 0.57 -5.30
C GLY A 42 -16.67 1.19 -6.64
N PHE A 43 -15.36 1.21 -6.93
CA PHE A 43 -14.83 1.69 -8.21
C PHE A 43 -15.38 0.90 -9.39
N LEU A 44 -15.36 -0.44 -9.36
CA LEU A 44 -15.87 -1.27 -10.45
C LEU A 44 -17.36 -1.05 -10.67
N ARG A 45 -18.17 -1.01 -9.60
CA ARG A 45 -19.61 -0.73 -9.70
C ARG A 45 -19.93 0.63 -10.30
N SER A 46 -19.12 1.66 -10.01
CA SER A 46 -19.27 2.97 -10.67
C SER A 46 -18.90 2.88 -12.15
N ARG A 47 -17.76 2.25 -12.46
CA ARG A 47 -17.30 2.12 -13.85
C ARG A 47 -18.25 1.29 -14.71
N SER A 48 -18.93 0.30 -14.16
CA SER A 48 -19.86 -0.54 -14.93
C SER A 48 -21.09 0.23 -15.40
N GLN A 49 -21.53 1.24 -14.62
CA GLN A 49 -22.65 2.11 -14.98
C GLN A 49 -22.27 3.13 -16.05
N GLU A 50 -21.02 3.59 -16.05
CA GLU A 50 -20.51 4.58 -16.99
C GLU A 50 -20.06 3.97 -18.33
N MET A 51 -19.69 2.69 -18.32
CA MET A 51 -19.14 2.01 -19.49
C MET A 51 -20.22 1.70 -20.53
N LYS A 52 -19.96 2.04 -21.80
CA LYS A 52 -20.81 1.59 -22.91
C LYS A 52 -20.75 0.06 -23.06
N ARG A 53 -21.80 -0.54 -23.62
CA ARG A 53 -21.79 -1.97 -23.97
C ARG A 53 -20.58 -2.31 -24.86
N GLY A 54 -19.85 -3.36 -24.49
CA GLY A 54 -18.63 -3.78 -25.18
C GLY A 54 -17.39 -2.89 -24.91
N GLY A 55 -17.48 -1.91 -24.01
CA GLY A 55 -16.32 -1.14 -23.56
C GLY A 55 -15.31 -1.99 -22.81
N SER A 56 -14.07 -1.50 -22.70
CA SER A 56 -12.97 -2.18 -22.01
C SER A 56 -12.25 -1.21 -21.08
N MET A 57 -11.62 -1.74 -20.05
CA MET A 57 -10.86 -0.98 -19.07
C MET A 57 -9.45 -1.55 -18.96
N PHE A 58 -8.47 -0.67 -18.84
CA PHE A 58 -7.08 -1.01 -18.56
C PHE A 58 -6.70 -0.41 -17.22
N LEU A 59 -6.30 -1.26 -16.27
CA LEU A 59 -5.92 -0.86 -14.91
C LEU A 59 -4.48 -1.28 -14.63
N VAL A 60 -3.70 -0.35 -14.10
CA VAL A 60 -2.33 -0.60 -13.62
C VAL A 60 -2.20 0.08 -12.27
N CYS A 61 -1.77 -0.69 -11.28
CA CYS A 61 -1.46 -0.21 -9.95
C CYS A 61 -0.23 -0.95 -9.42
N LEU A 62 0.40 -0.42 -8.39
CA LEU A 62 1.40 -1.17 -7.63
C LEU A 62 0.74 -2.43 -7.05
N GLY A 63 1.50 -3.50 -6.92
CA GLY A 63 1.03 -4.75 -6.36
C GLY A 63 2.18 -5.56 -5.78
N ARG A 64 1.87 -6.77 -5.33
CA ARG A 64 2.83 -7.69 -4.72
C ARG A 64 2.68 -9.11 -5.26
N THR A 65 3.77 -9.86 -5.20
CA THR A 65 3.78 -11.30 -5.49
C THR A 65 3.61 -12.16 -4.24
N SER A 66 3.85 -11.59 -3.06
CA SER A 66 3.64 -12.28 -1.79
C SER A 66 2.15 -12.60 -1.60
N VAL A 67 1.87 -13.73 -0.96
CA VAL A 67 0.52 -14.11 -0.52
C VAL A 67 0.21 -13.41 0.81
N ASP A 68 1.21 -13.29 1.69
CA ASP A 68 1.08 -12.71 3.03
C ASP A 68 0.93 -11.18 2.98
N PRO A 69 -0.22 -10.59 3.36
CA PRO A 69 -0.46 -9.15 3.29
C PRO A 69 0.43 -8.33 4.21
N THR A 70 1.18 -8.95 5.14
CA THR A 70 2.21 -8.24 5.91
C THR A 70 3.45 -7.93 5.07
N ASP A 71 3.67 -8.63 3.97
CA ASP A 71 4.69 -8.31 2.97
C ASP A 71 4.06 -7.48 1.84
N GLN A 72 4.41 -6.19 1.79
CA GLN A 72 3.90 -5.22 0.82
C GLN A 72 4.83 -5.04 -0.39
N GLY A 73 5.83 -5.91 -0.57
CA GLY A 73 6.76 -5.86 -1.69
C GLY A 73 7.48 -4.52 -1.83
N GLY A 74 7.48 -3.95 -3.03
CA GLY A 74 8.15 -2.66 -3.30
C GLY A 74 7.64 -1.50 -2.44
N ALA A 75 6.34 -1.47 -2.13
CA ALA A 75 5.78 -0.47 -1.21
C ALA A 75 6.27 -0.70 0.23
N GLY A 76 6.47 -1.96 0.62
CA GLY A 76 7.09 -2.35 1.89
C GLY A 76 8.51 -1.81 2.03
N LEU A 77 9.32 -1.89 0.98
CA LEU A 77 10.66 -1.31 0.96
C LEU A 77 10.63 0.22 1.06
N LEU A 78 9.73 0.87 0.33
CA LEU A 78 9.66 2.34 0.30
C LEU A 78 9.23 2.93 1.65
N PHE A 79 8.23 2.34 2.31
CA PHE A 79 7.61 2.91 3.51
C PHE A 79 7.92 2.18 4.82
N GLY A 80 8.26 0.90 4.76
CA GLY A 80 8.48 0.05 5.92
C GLY A 80 9.94 -0.10 6.34
N THR A 81 10.87 0.61 5.70
CA THR A 81 12.30 0.63 6.04
C THR A 81 12.71 2.02 6.53
N HIS A 82 13.58 2.73 5.82
CA HIS A 82 14.13 4.04 6.19
C HIS A 82 13.07 5.09 6.51
N PHE A 83 11.90 5.04 5.86
CA PHE A 83 10.79 5.92 6.20
C PHE A 83 10.27 5.65 7.61
N GLN A 84 10.02 4.39 7.98
CA GLN A 84 9.59 4.03 9.32
C GLN A 84 10.72 4.27 10.35
N ASP A 85 11.96 3.92 10.02
CA ASP A 85 13.11 4.13 10.92
C ASP A 85 13.26 5.60 11.29
N ALA A 86 13.10 6.51 10.31
CA ALA A 86 13.13 7.95 10.59
C ALA A 86 12.00 8.41 11.53
N TRP A 87 10.81 7.79 11.45
CA TRP A 87 9.74 8.04 12.41
C TRP A 87 10.10 7.53 13.82
N ASP A 88 10.78 6.40 13.90
CA ASP A 88 11.24 5.83 15.18
C ASP A 88 12.35 6.70 15.80
N ASP A 89 13.28 7.22 15.00
CA ASP A 89 14.32 8.17 15.44
C ASP A 89 13.69 9.44 16.03
N LEU A 90 12.68 10.03 15.37
CA LEU A 90 11.98 11.21 15.89
C LEU A 90 11.28 10.95 17.24
N VAL A 91 10.80 9.72 17.48
CA VAL A 91 10.25 9.32 18.79
C VAL A 91 11.37 9.19 19.81
N GLN A 92 12.50 8.56 19.45
CA GLN A 92 13.64 8.37 20.34
C GLN A 92 14.30 9.69 20.75
N GLU A 93 14.37 10.65 19.82
CA GLU A 93 14.87 12.01 20.06
C GLU A 93 13.88 12.88 20.86
N GLY A 94 12.66 12.40 21.12
CA GLY A 94 11.64 13.13 21.86
C GLY A 94 11.01 14.29 21.08
N LEU A 95 11.24 14.37 19.76
CA LEU A 95 10.66 15.39 18.88
C LEU A 95 9.17 15.14 18.60
N ILE A 96 8.73 13.89 18.66
CA ILE A 96 7.33 13.47 18.60
C ILE A 96 7.01 12.42 19.67
N THR A 97 5.73 12.27 20.01
CA THR A 97 5.27 11.20 20.90
C THR A 97 5.12 9.88 20.14
N SER A 98 5.29 8.76 20.82
CA SER A 98 4.99 7.43 20.26
C SER A 98 3.54 7.32 19.78
N GLU A 99 2.60 7.93 20.51
CA GLU A 99 1.20 8.02 20.10
C GLU A 99 1.02 8.78 18.77
N LYS A 100 1.79 9.85 18.54
CA LYS A 100 1.72 10.60 17.28
C LYS A 100 2.18 9.75 16.09
N ARG A 101 3.24 8.96 16.26
CA ARG A 101 3.66 7.97 15.26
C ARG A 101 2.58 6.90 15.06
N ASP A 102 2.12 6.27 16.13
CA ASP A 102 1.20 5.12 16.04
C ASP A 102 -0.16 5.49 15.40
N ASN A 103 -0.60 6.74 15.54
CA ASN A 103 -1.82 7.25 14.87
C ASN A 103 -1.58 7.65 13.40
N PHE A 104 -0.33 7.81 12.97
CA PHE A 104 0.00 8.11 11.58
C PHE A 104 0.13 6.80 10.79
N ASN A 105 -0.68 6.66 9.73
CA ASN A 105 -0.78 5.43 8.96
C ASN A 105 -0.86 5.76 7.47
N ILE A 106 0.06 5.22 6.67
CA ILE A 106 0.06 5.42 5.22
C ILE A 106 -1.12 4.64 4.59
N PRO A 107 -2.06 5.32 3.89
CA PRO A 107 -3.28 4.72 3.36
C PRO A 107 -3.06 3.97 2.04
N ILE A 108 -2.03 3.13 1.97
CA ILE A 108 -1.65 2.36 0.78
C ILE A 108 -1.75 0.87 1.09
N TYR A 109 -2.30 0.11 0.14
CA TYR A 109 -2.29 -1.35 0.15
C TYR A 109 -1.83 -1.85 -1.22
N ALA A 110 -0.82 -2.72 -1.23
CA ALA A 110 -0.36 -3.42 -2.43
C ALA A 110 -1.13 -4.75 -2.56
N PRO A 111 -2.09 -4.88 -3.50
CA PRO A 111 -2.81 -6.12 -3.69
C PRO A 111 -1.93 -7.21 -4.33
N SER A 112 -2.18 -8.46 -3.93
CA SER A 112 -1.77 -9.61 -4.74
C SER A 112 -2.71 -9.76 -5.94
N LEU A 113 -2.32 -10.58 -6.94
CA LEU A 113 -3.23 -10.93 -8.03
C LEU A 113 -4.54 -11.54 -7.52
N GLN A 114 -4.45 -12.35 -6.46
CA GLN A 114 -5.61 -12.99 -5.86
C GLN A 114 -6.56 -11.96 -5.22
N ASP A 115 -6.01 -11.00 -4.46
CA ASP A 115 -6.81 -9.93 -3.83
C ASP A 115 -7.61 -9.14 -4.87
N PHE A 116 -6.98 -8.84 -6.01
CA PHE A 116 -7.61 -8.10 -7.10
C PHE A 116 -8.65 -8.94 -7.84
N LYS A 117 -8.29 -10.18 -8.18
CA LYS A 117 -9.14 -11.11 -8.93
C LYS A 117 -10.45 -11.40 -8.18
N GLU A 118 -10.36 -11.65 -6.88
CA GLU A 118 -11.53 -11.92 -6.02
C GLU A 118 -12.58 -10.82 -6.12
N VAL A 119 -12.16 -9.55 -6.15
CA VAL A 119 -13.08 -8.41 -6.21
C VAL A 119 -13.73 -8.30 -7.59
N VAL A 120 -12.96 -8.48 -8.66
CA VAL A 120 -13.48 -8.40 -10.03
C VAL A 120 -14.49 -9.53 -10.29
N GLU A 121 -14.17 -10.75 -9.87
CA GLU A 121 -15.06 -11.91 -10.00
C GLU A 121 -16.32 -11.76 -9.14
N ALA A 122 -16.20 -11.23 -7.92
CA ALA A 122 -17.34 -11.01 -7.03
C ALA A 122 -18.26 -9.87 -7.50
N ASP A 123 -17.73 -8.80 -8.10
CA ASP A 123 -18.53 -7.73 -8.68
C ASP A 123 -19.29 -8.21 -9.93
N GLY A 124 -18.64 -9.00 -10.79
CA GLY A 124 -19.27 -9.65 -11.94
C GLY A 124 -19.62 -8.73 -13.11
N SER A 125 -19.39 -7.42 -13.03
CA SER A 125 -19.72 -6.48 -14.11
C SER A 125 -18.72 -6.52 -15.28
N PHE A 126 -17.51 -7.04 -15.05
CA PHE A 126 -16.43 -7.06 -16.04
C PHE A 126 -15.86 -8.47 -16.21
N ALA A 127 -15.55 -8.83 -17.45
CA ALA A 127 -14.75 -10.02 -17.75
C ALA A 127 -13.25 -9.69 -17.69
N ILE A 128 -12.46 -10.59 -17.08
CA ILE A 128 -11.00 -10.47 -17.07
C ILE A 128 -10.45 -11.01 -18.39
N ASN A 129 -10.07 -10.11 -19.29
CA ASN A 129 -9.39 -10.49 -20.53
C ASN A 129 -7.91 -10.85 -20.29
N LYS A 130 -7.26 -10.14 -19.38
CA LYS A 130 -5.85 -10.30 -19.06
C LYS A 130 -5.58 -9.79 -17.64
N LEU A 131 -4.85 -10.57 -16.84
CA LEU A 131 -4.44 -10.20 -15.49
C LEU A 131 -3.00 -10.67 -15.28
N GLU A 132 -2.09 -9.73 -15.05
CA GLU A 132 -0.66 -10.00 -14.94
C GLU A 132 -0.02 -9.18 -13.82
N VAL A 133 1.00 -9.77 -13.20
CA VAL A 133 1.95 -9.08 -12.32
C VAL A 133 3.33 -9.19 -12.94
N PHE A 134 4.06 -8.08 -13.00
CA PHE A 134 5.41 -8.04 -13.54
C PHE A 134 6.30 -7.14 -12.70
N ARG A 135 7.62 -7.29 -12.82
CA ARG A 135 8.60 -6.44 -12.14
C ARG A 135 8.84 -5.20 -12.99
N GLY A 136 8.29 -4.06 -12.56
CA GLY A 136 8.43 -2.76 -13.25
C GLY A 136 9.78 -2.07 -13.10
N GLY A 137 10.71 -2.63 -12.31
CA GLY A 137 12.02 -2.04 -12.02
C GLY A 137 12.01 -1.12 -10.80
N SER A 138 13.11 -0.38 -10.62
CA SER A 138 13.27 0.59 -9.54
C SER A 138 12.48 1.86 -9.82
N PRO A 139 11.74 2.43 -8.84
CA PRO A 139 11.10 3.74 -8.99
C PRO A 139 12.09 4.91 -8.87
N LEU A 140 13.35 4.64 -8.52
CA LEU A 140 14.35 5.68 -8.27
C LEU A 140 15.08 6.05 -9.57
N VAL A 141 15.16 7.36 -9.84
CA VAL A 141 15.98 7.91 -10.91
C VAL A 141 17.35 8.28 -10.32
N VAL A 142 18.39 7.52 -10.71
CA VAL A 142 19.78 7.68 -10.23
C VAL A 142 20.71 7.68 -11.43
N ASN A 143 21.52 8.73 -11.60
CA ASN A 143 22.44 8.87 -12.71
C ASN A 143 23.80 8.23 -12.42
N CYS A 144 24.26 8.33 -11.18
CA CYS A 144 25.51 7.76 -10.69
C CYS A 144 25.20 6.71 -9.60
N PRO A 145 25.01 5.43 -9.96
CA PRO A 145 24.62 4.39 -8.99
C PRO A 145 25.58 4.21 -7.81
N ASP A 146 26.86 4.54 -8.00
CA ASP A 146 27.89 4.45 -6.96
C ASP A 146 27.90 5.69 -6.02
N ASP A 147 27.15 6.75 -6.33
CA ASP A 147 26.96 7.89 -5.43
C ASP A 147 25.89 7.56 -4.38
N ALA A 148 26.34 7.10 -3.22
CA ALA A 148 25.47 6.79 -2.08
C ALA A 148 24.58 7.98 -1.67
N ALA A 149 25.05 9.23 -1.83
CA ALA A 149 24.27 10.40 -1.50
C ALA A 149 23.16 10.66 -2.54
N GLU A 150 23.40 10.37 -3.81
CA GLU A 150 22.35 10.42 -4.85
C GLU A 150 21.26 9.39 -4.58
N VAL A 151 21.63 8.14 -4.25
CA VAL A 151 20.68 7.08 -3.90
C VAL A 151 19.79 7.50 -2.72
N GLY A 152 20.40 8.02 -1.65
CA GLY A 152 19.65 8.50 -0.48
C GLY A 152 18.68 9.65 -0.81
N ARG A 153 19.11 10.64 -1.60
CA ARG A 153 18.25 11.74 -2.05
C ARG A 153 17.12 11.25 -2.94
N ALA A 154 17.38 10.31 -3.85
CA ALA A 154 16.36 9.76 -4.74
C ALA A 154 15.25 9.07 -3.94
N LEU A 155 15.62 8.22 -2.97
CA LEU A 155 14.65 7.56 -2.08
C LEU A 155 13.84 8.58 -1.27
N ALA A 156 14.49 9.53 -0.62
CA ALA A 156 13.82 10.54 0.19
C ALA A 156 12.87 11.41 -0.64
N ASN A 157 13.26 11.76 -1.86
CA ASN A 157 12.42 12.49 -2.80
C ASN A 157 11.18 11.68 -3.21
N SER A 158 11.33 10.37 -3.45
CA SER A 158 10.19 9.50 -3.73
C SER A 158 9.24 9.42 -2.55
N CYS A 159 9.72 9.22 -1.32
CA CYS A 159 8.86 9.20 -0.13
C CYS A 159 8.12 10.52 0.10
N ARG A 160 8.75 11.66 -0.21
CA ARG A 160 8.16 12.99 -0.04
C ARG A 160 7.08 13.31 -1.09
N ALA A 161 7.19 12.73 -2.28
CA ALA A 161 6.29 13.03 -3.40
C ALA A 161 5.00 12.19 -3.37
N VAL A 162 5.00 11.06 -2.65
CA VAL A 162 3.81 10.24 -2.40
C VAL A 162 2.96 10.86 -1.30
#